data_AF-A0A9W8ABW4-F1
#
_entry.id   AF-A0A9W8ABW4-F1
#
_cell.length_a   1.000
_cell.length_b   1.000
_cell.length_c   1.000
_cell.angle_alpha   90.00
_cell.angle_beta   90.00
_cell.angle_gamma   90.00
#
_symmetry.space_group_name_H-M   'P 1'
#
loop_
_entity.id
_entity.type
_entity.pdbx_description
1 polymer ?
#
loop_
_entity_poly.entity_id
_entity_poly.type
_entity_poly.pdbx_seq_one_letter_code
_entity_poly.pdbx_strand_id
1 'polypeptide(L)'
;MLTLFHLHSTASIYPYLSTHSPSLLQPHYHLIPLSMASLNTVTYPSDPADPRVRTLGELAVDYALSHGLVMKPAVDGAQLSNAAGLAVHAPLALFPSPFPRAGFERALTIQPHLNRLFDRIAADDEFLETHLSSLIKADEFTRRLYDLYRVDRETPRNQRQTAVMGFHRSDYLLHAPDGQLSTAQTIQQVEFNTVSVSFASLGQVTTDFHR
;
A
#
# COMPACT_ATOMS: atom_id res chain seq x y z
N MET A 1 1.53 -17.64 -3.78
CA MET A 1 1.32 -16.65 -2.71
C MET A 1 2.01 -15.37 -3.14
N LEU A 2 1.28 -14.44 -3.76
CA LEU A 2 1.81 -13.10 -4.04
C LEU A 2 1.98 -12.39 -2.71
N THR A 3 3.21 -12.09 -2.34
CA THR A 3 3.47 -11.32 -1.12
C THR A 3 3.46 -9.85 -1.51
N LEU A 4 2.32 -9.19 -1.30
CA LEU A 4 2.14 -7.76 -1.57
C LEU A 4 2.54 -6.97 -0.32
N PHE A 5 3.71 -6.32 -0.35
CA PHE A 5 4.15 -5.44 0.74
C PHE A 5 3.51 -4.08 0.58
N HIS A 6 2.71 -3.68 1.56
CA HIS A 6 2.13 -2.35 1.63
C HIS A 6 3.07 -1.43 2.41
N LEU A 7 3.75 -0.53 1.69
CA LEU A 7 4.56 0.52 2.30
C LEU A 7 3.74 1.81 2.35
N HIS A 8 3.52 2.31 3.56
CA HIS A 8 2.88 3.60 3.79
C HIS A 8 3.96 4.64 4.06
N SER A 9 4.02 5.66 3.21
CA SER A 9 4.70 6.92 3.54
C SER A 9 3.68 7.89 4.13
N THR A 10 4.10 8.60 5.16
CA THR A 10 3.39 9.75 5.73
C THR A 10 3.07 10.79 4.65
N ALA A 11 1.90 11.43 4.80
CA ALA A 11 1.42 12.51 3.95
C ALA A 11 2.52 13.54 3.68
N SER A 12 2.77 13.84 2.41
CA SER A 12 3.62 14.98 2.03
C SER A 12 2.70 16.18 1.79
N ILE A 13 2.77 17.18 2.66
CA ILE A 13 2.15 18.49 2.44
C ILE A 13 3.22 19.37 1.82
N TYR A 14 3.02 19.82 0.58
CA TYR A 14 3.90 20.77 -0.08
C TYR A 14 3.26 22.17 -0.06
N PRO A 15 3.62 23.05 0.88
CA PRO A 15 3.25 24.45 0.76
C PRO A 15 4.11 25.12 -0.32
N TYR A 16 3.47 25.83 -1.25
CA TYR A 16 4.13 26.58 -2.32
C TYR A 16 4.82 27.88 -1.85
N LEU A 17 5.21 27.99 -0.57
CA LEU A 17 5.83 29.18 0.00
C LEU A 17 7.04 28.81 0.88
N SER A 18 8.22 29.28 0.44
CA SER A 18 9.43 29.62 1.22
C SER A 18 10.00 28.60 2.23
N THR A 19 11.16 28.05 1.87
CA THR A 19 12.30 27.65 2.72
C THR A 19 12.04 27.33 4.20
N HIS A 20 11.41 26.20 4.49
CA HIS A 20 11.70 25.46 5.72
C HIS A 20 11.76 23.96 5.44
N SER A 21 12.86 23.33 5.86
CA SER A 21 13.06 21.89 5.76
C SER A 21 12.02 21.18 6.64
N PRO A 22 11.13 20.34 6.10
CA PRO A 22 10.26 19.52 6.91
C PRO A 22 11.11 18.44 7.55
N SER A 23 11.21 18.44 8.88
CA SER A 23 11.73 17.30 9.65
C SER A 23 10.86 16.08 9.35
N LEU A 24 11.40 15.14 8.59
CA LEU A 24 10.79 13.84 8.35
C LEU A 24 10.73 13.09 9.69
N LEU A 25 9.54 12.98 10.27
CA LEU A 25 9.27 12.01 11.34
C LEU A 25 9.53 10.61 10.76
N GLN A 26 10.67 10.01 11.12
CA GLN A 26 10.95 8.63 10.73
C GLN A 26 10.05 7.69 11.55
N PRO A 27 9.30 6.78 10.92
CA PRO A 27 8.63 5.73 11.65
C PRO A 27 9.69 4.83 12.31
N HIS A 28 9.57 4.61 13.62
CA HIS A 28 10.37 3.60 14.32
C HIS A 28 9.81 2.21 13.98
N TYR A 29 10.35 1.57 12.94
CA TYR A 29 10.12 0.16 12.69
C TYR A 29 11.01 -0.67 13.63
N HIS A 30 10.42 -1.31 14.64
CA HIS A 30 11.11 -2.35 15.39
C HIS A 30 11.28 -3.59 14.51
N LEU A 31 12.42 -3.67 13.83
CA LEU A 31 12.85 -4.86 13.11
C LEU A 31 13.39 -5.85 14.13
N ILE A 32 12.72 -7.00 14.29
CA ILE A 32 13.27 -8.09 15.08
C ILE A 32 14.57 -8.55 14.37
N PRO A 33 15.73 -8.53 15.04
CA PRO A 33 16.98 -8.95 14.43
C PRO A 33 16.98 -10.47 14.28
N LEU A 34 16.61 -10.97 13.10
CA LEU A 34 16.95 -12.33 12.68
C LEU A 34 18.41 -12.31 12.20
N SER A 35 19.25 -13.15 12.82
CA SER A 35 20.69 -13.21 12.53
C SER A 35 20.95 -13.50 11.04
N MET A 36 22.03 -12.97 10.49
CA MET A 36 22.43 -13.08 9.07
C MET A 36 22.81 -14.51 8.60
N ALA A 37 22.43 -15.56 9.33
CA ALA A 37 22.67 -16.93 8.93
C ALA A 37 21.50 -17.45 8.07
N SER A 38 21.65 -17.27 6.76
CA SER A 38 20.88 -17.93 5.69
C SER A 38 19.41 -17.50 5.55
N LEU A 39 18.97 -17.31 4.30
CA LEU A 39 17.58 -17.51 3.87
C LEU A 39 17.19 -19.01 3.99
N ASN A 40 17.64 -19.69 5.06
CA ASN A 40 17.14 -20.98 5.48
C ASN A 40 15.75 -20.71 6.05
N THR A 41 14.79 -20.77 5.13
CA THR A 41 13.36 -21.00 5.33
C THR A 41 12.93 -20.87 6.78
N VAL A 42 12.40 -19.70 7.15
CA VAL A 42 11.49 -19.65 8.30
C VAL A 42 10.33 -20.58 7.94
N THR A 43 10.36 -21.78 8.51
CA THR A 43 9.32 -22.79 8.29
C THR A 43 8.26 -22.59 9.34
N TYR A 44 7.11 -22.09 8.90
CA TYR A 44 5.94 -22.07 9.75
C TYR A 44 5.27 -23.44 9.78
N PRO A 45 4.65 -23.83 10.89
CA PRO A 45 3.74 -24.97 10.90
C PRO A 45 2.62 -24.71 9.87
N SER A 46 2.55 -25.56 8.85
CA SER A 46 1.62 -25.39 7.73
C SER A 46 0.53 -26.45 7.68
N ASP A 47 0.58 -27.46 8.54
CA ASP A 47 -0.42 -28.51 8.60
C ASP A 47 -1.66 -28.03 9.37
N PRO A 48 -2.82 -27.85 8.70
CA PRO A 48 -4.04 -27.45 9.39
C PRO A 48 -4.57 -28.52 10.36
N ALA A 49 -4.10 -29.77 10.27
CA ALA A 49 -4.44 -30.83 11.22
C ALA A 49 -3.63 -30.75 12.52
N ASP A 50 -2.55 -29.95 12.56
CA ASP A 50 -1.78 -29.71 13.79
C ASP A 50 -2.66 -28.94 14.79
N PRO A 51 -2.95 -29.50 15.99
CA PRO A 51 -3.77 -28.84 16.99
C PRO A 51 -3.26 -27.43 17.35
N ARG A 52 -1.95 -27.20 17.28
CA ARG A 52 -1.33 -25.90 17.58
C ARG A 52 -1.69 -24.84 16.53
N VAL A 53 -1.72 -25.23 15.26
CA VAL A 53 -2.13 -24.33 14.15
C VAL A 53 -3.60 -23.97 14.28
N ARG A 54 -4.44 -24.93 14.65
CA ARG A 54 -5.86 -24.69 14.90
C ARG A 54 -6.08 -23.72 16.07
N THR A 55 -5.46 -23.98 17.22
CA THR A 55 -5.56 -23.10 18.40
C THR A 55 -5.05 -21.70 18.08
N LEU A 56 -3.94 -21.57 17.35
CA LEU A 56 -3.44 -20.26 16.94
C LEU A 56 -4.40 -19.56 15.97
N GLY A 57 -5.06 -20.29 15.07
CA GLY A 57 -6.10 -19.76 14.19
C GLY A 57 -7.31 -19.21 14.97
N GLU A 58 -7.78 -19.93 15.99
CA GLU A 58 -8.87 -19.48 16.87
C GLU A 58 -8.47 -18.19 17.62
N LEU A 59 -7.27 -18.17 18.21
CA LEU A 59 -6.73 -16.98 18.88
C LEU A 59 -6.52 -15.79 17.91
N ALA A 60 -6.16 -16.07 16.66
CA ALA A 60 -6.00 -15.04 15.65
C ALA A 60 -7.32 -14.38 15.28
N VAL A 61 -8.41 -15.14 15.24
CA VAL A 61 -9.76 -14.59 15.06
C VAL A 61 -10.14 -13.70 16.24
N ASP A 62 -9.92 -14.15 17.47
CA ASP A 62 -10.21 -13.37 18.68
C ASP A 62 -9.40 -12.06 18.72
N TYR A 63 -8.10 -12.13 18.38
CA TYR A 63 -7.26 -10.94 18.27
C TYR A 63 -7.82 -9.98 17.21
N ALA A 64 -8.14 -10.48 16.02
CA ALA A 64 -8.61 -9.66 14.92
C ALA A 64 -9.92 -8.93 15.27
N LEU A 65 -10.87 -9.63 15.90
CA LEU A 65 -12.14 -9.05 16.34
C LEU A 65 -11.95 -8.01 17.46
N SER A 66 -11.08 -8.28 18.44
CA SER A 66 -10.84 -7.39 19.58
C SER A 66 -10.01 -6.14 19.24
N HIS A 67 -9.20 -6.19 18.17
CA HIS A 67 -8.32 -5.08 17.75
C HIS A 67 -8.80 -4.34 16.49
N GLY A 68 -10.01 -4.63 16.02
CA GLY A 68 -10.61 -3.94 14.87
C GLY A 68 -10.02 -4.32 13.52
N LEU A 69 -9.33 -5.47 13.41
CA LEU A 69 -8.93 -6.06 12.14
C LEU A 69 -10.12 -6.78 11.50
N VAL A 70 -11.16 -6.02 11.16
CA VAL A 70 -12.46 -6.52 10.75
C VAL A 70 -12.95 -5.90 9.45
N MET A 71 -13.88 -6.58 8.79
CA MET A 71 -14.58 -6.11 7.60
C MET A 71 -16.06 -6.49 7.64
N LYS A 72 -16.85 -5.88 6.76
CA LYS A 72 -18.24 -6.30 6.58
C LYS A 72 -18.26 -7.68 5.92
N PRO A 73 -19.13 -8.60 6.36
CA PRO A 73 -19.30 -9.88 5.69
C PRO A 73 -19.85 -9.66 4.28
N ALA A 74 -19.37 -10.47 3.33
CA ALA A 74 -19.97 -10.56 2.02
C ALA A 74 -21.29 -11.35 2.15
N VAL A 75 -22.40 -10.63 2.29
CA VAL A 75 -23.76 -11.19 2.24
C VAL A 75 -24.47 -10.68 0.99
N ASP A 76 -25.31 -11.52 0.39
CA ASP A 76 -26.11 -11.14 -0.78
C ASP A 76 -26.97 -9.90 -0.48
N GLY A 77 -27.16 -9.04 -1.48
CA GLY A 77 -27.64 -7.66 -1.31
C GLY A 77 -28.97 -7.48 -0.58
N ALA A 78 -29.83 -8.50 -0.52
CA ALA A 78 -31.09 -8.47 0.24
C ALA A 78 -30.90 -8.61 1.77
N GLN A 79 -29.76 -9.14 2.23
CA GLN A 79 -29.46 -9.34 3.65
C GLN A 79 -28.59 -8.20 4.24
N LEU A 80 -27.99 -7.36 3.38
CA LEU A 80 -27.18 -6.21 3.82
C LEU A 80 -27.98 -5.19 4.63
N SER A 81 -29.28 -5.02 4.33
CA SER A 81 -30.16 -4.09 5.06
C SER A 81 -30.43 -4.53 6.51
N ASN A 82 -30.31 -5.83 6.80
CA ASN A 82 -30.45 -6.39 8.15
C ASN A 82 -29.10 -6.69 8.83
N ALA A 83 -27.98 -6.49 8.12
CA ALA A 83 -26.62 -6.77 8.60
C ALA A 83 -25.96 -5.56 9.32
N ALA A 84 -26.75 -4.55 9.72
CA ALA A 84 -26.24 -3.41 10.47
C ALA A 84 -25.59 -3.89 11.78
N GLY A 85 -24.29 -3.65 11.94
CA GLY A 85 -23.52 -4.08 13.12
C GLY A 85 -22.84 -5.45 13.01
N LEU A 86 -22.97 -6.16 11.88
CA LEU A 86 -22.20 -7.40 11.66
C LEU A 86 -20.79 -7.09 11.15
N ALA A 87 -19.81 -7.77 11.74
CA ALA A 87 -18.41 -7.71 11.35
C ALA A 87 -17.82 -9.13 11.38
N VAL A 88 -16.89 -9.39 10.46
CA VAL A 88 -16.05 -10.59 10.43
C VAL A 88 -14.59 -10.15 10.43
N HIS A 89 -13.68 -11.01 10.87
CA HIS A 89 -12.25 -10.69 10.77
C HIS A 89 -11.86 -10.44 9.31
N ALA A 90 -10.94 -9.51 9.06
CA ALA A 90 -10.33 -9.36 7.75
C ALA A 90 -9.50 -10.62 7.42
N PRO A 91 -9.37 -11.02 6.15
CA PRO A 91 -8.45 -12.09 5.77
C PRO A 91 -7.02 -11.75 6.19
N LEU A 92 -6.37 -12.67 6.90
CA LEU A 92 -4.99 -12.49 7.37
C LEU A 92 -4.18 -13.78 7.19
N ALA A 93 -2.86 -13.62 7.04
CA ALA A 93 -1.94 -14.74 7.15
C ALA A 93 -1.68 -15.02 8.64
N LEU A 94 -1.66 -16.29 9.03
CA LEU A 94 -1.40 -16.68 10.43
C LEU A 94 0.01 -16.28 10.89
N PHE A 95 0.96 -16.24 9.95
CA PHE A 95 2.34 -15.89 10.19
C PHE A 95 2.81 -14.81 9.20
N PRO A 96 3.76 -13.94 9.59
CA PRO A 96 4.29 -12.92 8.69
C PRO A 96 5.08 -13.57 7.55
N SER A 97 4.92 -13.07 6.32
CA SER A 97 5.68 -13.59 5.19
C SER A 97 7.15 -13.16 5.27
N PRO A 98 8.13 -14.08 5.18
CA PRO A 98 9.54 -13.71 5.16
C PRO A 98 9.86 -12.81 3.96
N PHE A 99 10.65 -11.76 4.18
CA PHE A 99 11.04 -10.83 3.13
C PHE A 99 12.49 -10.36 3.26
N PRO A 100 13.23 -10.22 2.14
CA PRO A 100 14.58 -9.69 2.16
C PRO A 100 14.63 -8.26 2.73
N ARG A 101 15.38 -8.09 3.83
CA ARG A 101 15.60 -6.79 4.49
C ARG A 101 16.06 -5.71 3.50
N ALA A 102 17.03 -6.02 2.65
CA ALA A 102 17.55 -5.08 1.67
C ALA A 102 16.47 -4.59 0.69
N GLY A 103 15.55 -5.47 0.28
CA GLY A 103 14.39 -5.11 -0.53
C GLY A 103 13.46 -4.16 0.22
N PHE A 104 13.15 -4.47 1.48
CA PHE A 104 12.27 -3.64 2.31
C PHE A 104 12.83 -2.22 2.50
N GLU A 105 14.10 -2.13 2.89
CA GLU A 105 14.79 -0.85 3.10
C GLU A 105 14.93 -0.03 1.80
N ARG A 106 15.15 -0.71 0.66
CA ARG A 106 15.17 -0.06 -0.65
C ARG A 106 13.83 0.57 -0.99
N ALA A 107 12.73 -0.14 -0.75
CA ALA A 107 11.38 0.34 -1.03
C ALA A 107 10.99 1.52 -0.12
N LEU A 108 11.37 1.49 1.17
CA LEU A 108 11.24 2.64 2.07
C LEU A 108 12.01 3.87 1.56
N THR A 109 13.27 3.65 1.16
CA THR A 109 14.16 4.73 0.72
C THR A 109 13.67 5.41 -0.55
N ILE A 110 13.11 4.66 -1.51
CA ILE A 110 12.70 5.19 -2.81
C ILE A 110 11.32 5.88 -2.78
N GLN A 111 10.45 5.56 -1.81
CA GLN A 111 9.08 6.07 -1.76
C GLN A 111 8.96 7.61 -1.80
N PRO A 112 9.75 8.41 -1.05
CA PRO A 112 9.67 9.87 -1.15
C PRO A 112 10.13 10.43 -2.52
N HIS A 113 10.98 9.69 -3.24
CA HIS A 113 11.39 10.07 -4.59
C HIS A 113 10.27 9.81 -5.59
N LEU A 114 9.59 8.67 -5.50
CA LEU A 114 8.40 8.38 -6.30
C LEU A 114 7.28 9.38 -6.02
N ASN A 115 7.02 9.71 -4.75
CA ASN A 115 6.03 10.72 -4.40
C ASN A 115 6.29 12.05 -5.10
N ARG A 116 7.54 12.53 -5.10
CA ARG A 116 7.93 13.77 -5.79
C ARG A 116 7.89 13.66 -7.31
N LEU A 117 8.23 12.49 -7.86
CA LEU A 117 8.14 12.25 -9.29
C LEU A 117 6.70 12.38 -9.77
N PHE A 118 5.77 11.67 -9.12
CA PHE A 118 4.35 11.70 -9.48
C PHE A 118 3.69 13.06 -9.18
N ASP A 119 4.09 13.74 -8.11
CA ASP A 119 3.66 15.12 -7.83
C ASP A 119 4.05 16.09 -8.96
N ARG A 120 5.29 15.98 -9.47
CA ARG A 120 5.76 16.80 -10.59
C ARG A 120 5.06 16.44 -11.90
N ILE A 121 4.85 15.16 -12.17
CA ILE A 121 4.09 14.70 -13.34
C ILE A 121 2.67 15.26 -13.30
N ALA A 122 2.01 15.24 -12.12
CA ALA A 122 0.66 15.75 -11.96
C ALA A 122 0.56 17.29 -12.15
N ALA A 123 1.65 18.01 -11.93
CA ALA A 123 1.73 19.46 -12.12
C ALA A 123 2.24 19.88 -13.51
N ASP A 124 2.58 18.92 -14.38
CA ASP A 124 3.11 19.18 -15.72
C ASP A 124 1.99 19.06 -16.76
N ASP A 125 1.34 20.19 -17.03
CA ASP A 125 0.17 20.23 -17.90
C ASP A 125 0.49 19.79 -19.34
N GLU A 126 1.69 20.11 -19.84
CA GLU A 126 2.14 19.76 -21.19
C GLU A 126 2.37 18.25 -21.30
N PHE A 127 3.00 17.65 -20.28
CA PHE A 127 3.19 16.21 -20.20
C PHE A 127 1.86 15.46 -20.18
N LEU A 128 0.93 15.89 -19.33
CA LEU A 128 -0.39 15.26 -19.21
C LEU A 128 -1.20 15.39 -20.52
N GLU A 129 -1.23 16.56 -21.15
CA GLU A 129 -1.94 16.76 -22.42
C GLU A 129 -1.34 15.91 -23.55
N THR A 130 -0.02 15.88 -23.65
CA THR A 130 0.69 15.08 -24.66
C THR A 130 0.38 13.59 -24.53
N HIS A 131 0.42 13.04 -23.32
CA HIS A 131 0.30 11.59 -23.12
C HIS A 131 -1.14 11.09 -22.92
N LEU A 132 -2.08 11.94 -22.46
CA LEU A 132 -3.47 11.53 -22.25
C LEU A 132 -4.37 11.75 -23.48
N SER A 133 -3.97 12.61 -24.42
CA SER A 133 -4.79 12.96 -25.61
C SER A 133 -5.16 11.77 -26.51
N SER A 134 -4.37 10.70 -26.52
CA SER A 134 -4.69 9.47 -27.24
C SER A 134 -5.65 8.57 -26.46
N LEU A 135 -5.55 8.55 -25.13
CA LEU A 135 -6.33 7.70 -24.23
C LEU A 135 -7.79 8.14 -24.10
N ILE A 136 -8.05 9.44 -24.15
CA ILE A 136 -9.42 10.00 -24.10
C ILE A 136 -10.31 9.54 -25.26
N LYS A 137 -9.72 9.01 -26.35
CA LYS A 137 -10.47 8.48 -27.50
C LYS A 137 -10.93 7.04 -27.29
N ALA A 138 -10.30 6.32 -26.37
CA ALA A 138 -10.51 4.90 -26.17
C ALA A 138 -11.48 4.58 -25.03
N ASP A 139 -11.60 5.45 -24.03
CA ASP A 139 -12.40 5.20 -22.82
C ASP A 139 -13.19 6.43 -22.38
N GLU A 140 -14.51 6.26 -22.22
CA GLU A 140 -15.41 7.35 -21.83
C GLU A 140 -15.15 7.83 -20.40
N PHE A 141 -14.83 6.91 -19.49
CA PHE A 141 -14.57 7.26 -18.09
C PHE A 141 -13.33 8.16 -17.98
N THR A 142 -12.23 7.76 -18.61
CA THR A 142 -10.98 8.52 -18.69
C THR A 142 -11.18 9.86 -19.39
N ARG A 143 -11.97 9.91 -20.46
CA ARG A 143 -12.32 11.17 -21.13
C ARG A 143 -12.99 12.16 -20.18
N ARG A 144 -13.97 11.70 -19.40
CA ARG A 144 -14.67 12.57 -18.43
C ARG A 144 -13.73 13.10 -17.35
N LEU A 145 -12.79 12.28 -16.86
CA LEU A 145 -11.76 12.74 -15.92
C LEU A 145 -10.85 13.81 -16.53
N TYR A 146 -10.44 13.61 -17.79
CA TYR A 146 -9.62 14.57 -18.50
C TYR A 146 -10.36 15.90 -18.75
N ASP A 147 -11.64 15.84 -19.11
CA ASP A 147 -12.49 17.02 -19.28
C ASP A 147 -12.59 17.84 -17.96
N LEU A 148 -12.72 17.17 -16.81
CA LEU A 148 -12.69 17.83 -15.50
C LEU A 148 -11.33 18.49 -15.20
N TYR A 149 -10.24 17.79 -15.49
CA TYR A 149 -8.89 18.33 -15.35
C TYR A 149 -8.69 19.61 -16.19
N ARG A 150 -9.19 19.64 -17.43
CA ARG A 150 -9.14 20.83 -18.28
C ARG A 150 -9.90 22.01 -17.69
N VAL A 151 -11.10 21.77 -17.16
CA VAL A 151 -11.90 22.81 -16.51
C VAL A 151 -11.15 23.40 -15.30
N ASP A 152 -10.53 22.57 -14.47
CA ASP A 152 -9.70 23.04 -13.35
C ASP A 152 -8.49 23.85 -13.87
N ARG A 153 -7.81 23.40 -14.92
CA ARG A 153 -6.68 24.12 -15.53
C ARG A 153 -7.06 25.51 -16.05
N GLU A 154 -8.20 25.63 -16.72
CA GLU A 154 -8.71 26.88 -17.28
C GLU A 154 -9.28 27.83 -16.21
N THR A 155 -9.49 27.33 -14.97
CA THR A 155 -9.97 28.15 -13.85
C THR A 155 -8.87 29.13 -13.38
N PRO A 156 -9.18 30.41 -13.15
CA PRO A 156 -8.21 31.38 -12.66
C PRO A 156 -7.51 30.93 -11.37
N ARG A 157 -6.19 31.13 -11.28
CA ARG A 157 -5.39 30.63 -10.14
C ARG A 157 -5.88 31.13 -8.77
N ASN A 158 -6.42 32.35 -8.70
CA ASN A 158 -7.00 32.92 -7.48
C ASN A 158 -8.33 32.27 -7.06
N GLN A 159 -8.89 31.39 -7.88
CA GLN A 159 -10.11 30.63 -7.62
C GLN A 159 -9.84 29.14 -7.40
N ARG A 160 -8.59 28.68 -7.53
CA ARG A 160 -8.19 27.27 -7.38
C ARG A 160 -7.64 26.97 -5.99
N GLN A 161 -7.92 25.78 -5.48
CA GLN A 161 -7.20 25.23 -4.33
C GLN A 161 -5.79 24.85 -4.77
N THR A 162 -4.77 25.34 -4.04
CA THR A 162 -3.36 25.10 -4.37
C THR A 162 -2.69 24.10 -3.45
N ALA A 163 -3.28 23.83 -2.27
CA ALA A 163 -2.82 22.78 -1.37
C ALA A 163 -3.31 21.43 -1.86
N VAL A 164 -2.38 20.52 -2.13
CA VAL A 164 -2.64 19.13 -2.54
C VAL A 164 -2.04 18.19 -1.50
N MET A 165 -2.76 17.11 -1.21
CA MET A 165 -2.29 16.03 -0.33
C MET A 165 -2.36 14.71 -1.09
N GLY A 166 -1.19 14.10 -1.30
CA GLY A 166 -1.08 12.79 -1.91
C GLY A 166 -0.95 11.68 -0.86
N PHE A 167 -1.84 10.69 -0.93
CA PHE A 167 -1.66 9.39 -0.28
C PHE A 167 -1.28 8.40 -1.36
N HIS A 168 -0.03 7.92 -1.33
CA HIS A 168 0.48 7.03 -2.37
C HIS A 168 0.88 5.69 -1.78
N ARG A 169 0.65 4.62 -2.54
CA ARG A 169 1.18 3.29 -2.26
C ARG A 169 1.94 2.78 -3.47
N SER A 170 3.16 2.33 -3.23
CA SER A 170 3.96 1.65 -4.24
C SER A 170 4.02 0.17 -3.92
N ASP A 171 3.57 -0.65 -4.86
CA ASP A 171 3.50 -2.09 -4.70
C ASP A 171 4.68 -2.74 -5.42
N TYR A 172 5.31 -3.70 -4.73
CA TYR A 172 6.53 -4.38 -5.19
C TYR A 172 6.39 -5.89 -5.10
N LEU A 173 7.01 -6.59 -6.05
CA LEU A 173 7.18 -8.05 -6.01
C LEU A 173 8.66 -8.40 -5.98
N LEU A 174 8.97 -9.57 -5.40
CA LEU A 174 10.31 -10.14 -5.47
C LEU A 174 10.55 -10.72 -6.87
N HIS A 175 11.66 -10.30 -7.46
CA HIS A 175 12.18 -10.84 -8.69
C HIS A 175 13.44 -11.65 -8.39
N ALA A 176 13.42 -12.91 -8.82
CA ALA A 176 14.58 -13.80 -8.82
C ALA A 176 14.88 -14.15 -10.28
N PRO A 177 16.07 -13.81 -10.81
CA PRO A 177 16.48 -14.25 -12.13
C PRO A 177 16.52 -15.79 -12.22
N ASP A 178 16.16 -16.34 -13.37
CA ASP A 178 16.14 -17.78 -13.58
C ASP A 178 17.50 -18.43 -13.26
N GLY A 179 17.46 -19.49 -12.45
CA GLY A 179 18.64 -20.29 -12.11
C GLY A 179 19.56 -19.72 -11.02
N GLN A 180 19.23 -18.58 -10.40
CA GLN A 180 20.01 -18.06 -9.27
C GLN A 180 19.36 -18.33 -7.90
N LEU A 181 20.17 -18.84 -6.96
CA LEU A 181 19.80 -18.98 -5.55
C LEU A 181 19.50 -17.62 -4.92
N SER A 182 18.68 -17.66 -3.86
CA SER A 182 17.95 -16.59 -3.16
C SER A 182 18.68 -15.29 -2.81
N THR A 183 20.01 -15.21 -2.95
CA THR A 183 20.82 -14.04 -2.59
C THR A 183 20.74 -12.90 -3.62
N ALA A 184 20.28 -13.16 -4.85
CA ALA A 184 20.13 -12.15 -5.89
C ALA A 184 18.69 -11.60 -6.01
N GLN A 185 17.81 -11.91 -5.05
CA GLN A 185 16.43 -11.43 -5.08
C GLN A 185 16.40 -9.90 -4.97
N THR A 186 15.77 -9.27 -5.96
CA THR A 186 15.55 -7.82 -6.00
C THR A 186 14.06 -7.53 -5.94
N ILE A 187 13.69 -6.31 -5.55
CA ILE A 187 12.31 -5.86 -5.67
C ILE A 187 12.11 -5.21 -7.03
N GLN A 188 10.95 -5.45 -7.64
CA GLN A 188 10.48 -4.70 -8.81
C GLN A 188 9.15 -4.04 -8.49
N GLN A 189 9.04 -2.76 -8.85
CA GLN A 189 7.79 -2.02 -8.72
C GLN A 189 6.82 -2.51 -9.79
N VAL A 190 5.62 -2.89 -9.36
CA VAL A 190 4.56 -3.37 -10.26
C VAL A 190 3.41 -2.39 -10.37
N GLU A 191 3.20 -1.55 -9.35
CA GLU A 191 2.11 -0.57 -9.35
C GLU A 191 2.45 0.65 -8.48
N PHE A 192 1.91 1.80 -8.88
CA PHE A 192 1.91 3.01 -8.08
C PHE A 192 0.50 3.58 -8.01
N ASN A 193 -0.11 3.47 -6.84
CA ASN A 193 -1.50 3.85 -6.56
C ASN A 193 -1.55 5.25 -5.94
N THR A 194 -2.28 6.17 -6.58
CA THR A 194 -2.43 7.57 -6.14
C THR A 194 -3.85 7.94 -5.68
N VAL A 195 -4.81 7.03 -5.87
CA VAL A 195 -6.22 7.24 -5.54
C VAL A 195 -6.73 6.12 -4.63
N SER A 196 -7.55 6.48 -3.64
CA SER A 196 -8.21 5.53 -2.74
C SER A 196 -7.28 4.45 -2.17
N VAL A 197 -6.13 4.88 -1.64
CA VAL A 197 -5.14 3.95 -1.07
C VAL A 197 -5.70 3.24 0.16
N SER A 198 -5.89 1.93 0.05
CA SER A 198 -6.44 1.06 1.09
C SER A 198 -5.37 0.46 2.00
N PHE A 199 -5.82 -0.04 3.16
CA PHE A 199 -5.07 -0.86 4.12
C PHE A 199 -3.99 -0.17 4.97
N ALA A 200 -3.91 1.16 4.97
CA ALA A 200 -3.01 1.90 5.86
C ALA A 200 -3.18 1.56 7.34
N SER A 201 -4.42 1.61 7.83
CA SER A 201 -4.75 1.28 9.22
C SER A 201 -4.67 -0.23 9.49
N LEU A 202 -5.29 -1.06 8.63
CA LEU A 202 -5.31 -2.51 8.83
C LEU A 202 -3.90 -3.12 8.78
N GLY A 203 -3.00 -2.58 7.96
CA GLY A 203 -1.61 -3.03 7.88
C GLY A 203 -0.84 -2.84 9.17
N GLN A 204 -1.08 -1.75 9.91
CA GLN A 204 -0.49 -1.53 11.24
C GLN A 204 -0.99 -2.58 12.23
N VAL A 205 -2.31 -2.79 12.32
CA VAL A 205 -2.90 -3.79 13.23
C VAL A 205 -2.42 -5.20 12.88
N THR A 206 -2.23 -5.50 11.60
CA THR A 206 -1.69 -6.79 11.12
C THR A 206 -0.22 -6.96 11.56
N THR A 207 0.56 -5.88 11.54
CA THR A 207 1.95 -5.91 12.04
C THR A 207 1.99 -6.20 13.54
N ASP A 208 1.09 -5.59 14.31
CA ASP A 208 1.00 -5.83 15.76
C ASP A 208 0.49 -7.24 16.06
N PHE A 209 -0.43 -7.77 15.26
CA PHE A 209 -0.88 -9.18 15.33
C PHE A 209 0.27 -10.19 15.13
N HIS A 210 1.23 -9.90 14.24
CA HIS A 210 2.33 -10.81 13.92
C HIS A 210 3.51 -10.75 14.91
N ARG A 211 3.46 -9.89 15.93
CA ARG A 211 4.49 -9.78 16.98
C ARG A 211 4.19 -10.70 18.16
#